data_AF-A0A535MYX1-F1
#
_entry.id   AF-A0A535MYX1-F1
#
_cell.length_a   1.000
_cell.length_b   1.000
_cell.length_c   1.000
_cell.angle_alpha   90.00
_cell.angle_beta   90.00
_cell.angle_gamma   90.00
#
_symmetry.space_group_name_H-M   'P 1'
#
loop_
_entity.id
_entity.type
_entity.pdbx_description
1 polymer ?
#
loop_
_entity_poly.entity_id
_entity_poly.type
_entity_poly.pdbx_seq_one_letter_code
_entity_poly.pdbx_strand_id
1 'polypeptide(L)'
;MITGTRRYYVLGAVVAIAVIASHVIGLGTAPPGLFSDEAGFAYNGWTISHFGTDQFGAHWPLFFRSSGDYKGPVGVYLEALVTLFLPLTPWVIRLPNALGGIALALSAGWLAWRLTRSYAVTLILVLEAAFEPWFFHLSRTMLEADTFTPLCYVLALAALAGGGDRRLRSWLVAGIALGAACFTAQPARFFTPALLLIVVFAFRRTLRRPALAALALPVVLALIVLVTAGSAATARLEAVSVFKGSGLIGGAWHVLTDYLQYQGPGLLFIHGDSNRRHSTGFEGLLFVTAAIPLALGVVAAFRRRGEPLATIALLGTLIAPAAPAFAVIEPA
;
A
#
# COMPACT_ATOMS: atom_id res chain seq x y z
N MET A 1 -16.47 -34.84 -18.84
CA MET A 1 -15.20 -34.16 -19.20
C MET A 1 -15.44 -32.66 -19.26
N ILE A 2 -14.86 -31.90 -18.31
CA ILE A 2 -14.95 -30.43 -18.31
C ILE A 2 -13.98 -29.89 -19.38
N THR A 3 -14.49 -29.12 -20.34
CA THR A 3 -13.71 -28.44 -21.40
C THR A 3 -12.63 -27.54 -20.80
N GLY A 4 -11.52 -27.33 -21.50
CA GLY A 4 -10.34 -26.59 -20.99
C GLY A 4 -10.69 -25.23 -20.39
N THR A 5 -11.57 -24.46 -21.04
CA THR A 5 -12.02 -23.14 -20.57
C THR A 5 -12.82 -23.21 -19.26
N ARG A 6 -13.68 -24.24 -19.10
CA ARG A 6 -14.49 -24.41 -17.88
C ARG A 6 -13.64 -24.81 -16.68
N ARG A 7 -12.50 -25.48 -16.89
CA ARG A 7 -11.53 -25.79 -15.81
C ARG A 7 -10.91 -24.53 -15.22
N TYR A 8 -10.56 -23.55 -16.07
CA TYR A 8 -10.00 -22.29 -15.59
C TYR A 8 -11.01 -21.49 -14.76
N TYR A 9 -12.27 -21.37 -15.19
CA TYR A 9 -13.28 -20.68 -14.38
C TYR A 9 -13.50 -21.32 -13.00
N VAL A 10 -13.54 -22.66 -12.94
CA VAL A 10 -13.65 -23.37 -11.67
C VAL A 10 -12.44 -23.12 -10.78
N LEU A 11 -11.22 -23.22 -11.33
CA LEU A 11 -10.00 -22.96 -10.58
C LEU A 11 -9.95 -21.51 -10.05
N GLY A 12 -10.36 -20.54 -10.86
CA GLY A 12 -10.42 -19.13 -10.45
C GLY A 12 -11.42 -18.89 -9.34
N ALA A 13 -12.59 -19.52 -9.41
CA ALA A 13 -13.58 -19.45 -8.33
C ALA A 13 -13.05 -20.07 -7.04
N VAL A 14 -12.39 -21.22 -7.12
CA VAL A 14 -11.76 -21.88 -5.95
C VAL A 14 -10.69 -20.99 -5.33
N VAL A 15 -9.81 -20.38 -6.14
CA VAL A 15 -8.77 -19.46 -5.67
C VAL A 15 -9.41 -18.22 -5.03
N ALA A 16 -10.42 -17.62 -5.65
CA ALA A 16 -11.11 -16.45 -5.09
C ALA A 16 -11.75 -16.78 -3.74
N ILE A 17 -12.42 -17.94 -3.62
CA ILE A 17 -13.00 -18.39 -2.35
C ILE A 17 -11.91 -18.62 -1.30
N ALA A 18 -10.79 -19.24 -1.67
CA ALA A 18 -9.67 -19.47 -0.75
C ALA A 18 -9.06 -18.15 -0.24
N VAL A 19 -8.88 -17.16 -1.12
CA VAL A 19 -8.38 -15.81 -0.75
C VAL A 19 -9.36 -15.10 0.17
N ILE A 20 -10.66 -15.11 -0.14
CA ILE A 20 -11.68 -14.48 0.72
C ILE A 20 -11.72 -15.17 2.09
N ALA A 21 -11.73 -16.50 2.11
CA ALA A 21 -11.77 -17.27 3.34
C ALA A 21 -10.54 -17.00 4.22
N SER A 22 -9.33 -16.97 3.64
CA SER A 22 -8.09 -16.76 4.41
C SER A 22 -8.03 -15.39 5.07
N HIS A 23 -8.59 -14.35 4.44
CA HIS A 23 -8.56 -12.98 4.97
C HIS A 23 -9.66 -12.71 6.00
N VAL A 24 -10.78 -13.44 5.94
CA VAL A 24 -11.95 -13.18 6.81
C VAL A 24 -12.05 -14.14 7.99
N ILE A 25 -11.53 -15.37 7.85
CA ILE A 25 -11.56 -16.37 8.93
C ILE A 25 -10.57 -15.97 10.04
N GLY A 26 -11.03 -16.13 11.29
CA GLY A 26 -10.21 -15.88 12.49
C GLY A 26 -9.81 -14.42 12.67
N LEU A 27 -10.41 -13.48 11.94
CA LEU A 27 -9.99 -12.08 11.93
C LEU A 27 -10.10 -11.42 13.32
N GLY A 28 -11.10 -11.83 14.12
CA GLY A 28 -11.28 -11.35 15.50
C GLY A 28 -10.40 -12.02 16.56
N THR A 29 -9.68 -13.10 16.21
CA THR A 29 -8.90 -13.91 17.17
C THR A 29 -7.42 -14.03 16.81
N ALA A 30 -7.05 -13.74 15.55
CA ALA A 30 -5.70 -13.83 15.03
C ALA A 30 -5.35 -12.58 14.21
N PRO A 31 -4.52 -11.66 14.74
CA PRO A 31 -3.78 -11.78 16.01
C PRO A 31 -4.67 -11.66 17.27
N PRO A 32 -4.25 -12.23 18.42
CA PRO A 32 -5.01 -12.15 19.65
C PRO A 32 -5.00 -10.73 20.23
N GLY A 33 -6.13 -10.30 20.79
CA GLY A 33 -6.30 -8.95 21.34
C GLY A 33 -6.40 -7.87 20.24
N LEU A 34 -6.23 -6.61 20.63
CA LEU A 34 -6.18 -5.45 19.75
C LEU A 34 -4.94 -4.62 20.07
N PHE A 35 -4.25 -4.13 19.04
CA PHE A 35 -3.25 -3.10 19.26
C PHE A 35 -3.91 -1.77 19.63
N SER A 36 -3.23 -0.95 20.44
CA SER A 36 -3.73 0.38 20.83
C SER A 36 -4.03 1.27 19.61
N ASP A 37 -3.29 1.10 18.51
CA ASP A 37 -3.53 1.83 17.27
C ASP A 37 -4.80 1.38 16.56
N GLU A 38 -5.08 0.06 16.51
CA GLU A 38 -6.34 -0.49 15.98
C GLU A 38 -7.54 0.05 16.77
N ALA A 39 -7.44 0.01 18.10
CA ALA A 39 -8.47 0.55 18.98
C ALA A 39 -8.69 2.06 18.76
N GLY A 40 -7.61 2.81 18.52
CA GLY A 40 -7.67 4.23 18.19
C GLY A 40 -8.39 4.52 16.87
N PHE A 41 -8.09 3.77 15.80
CA PHE A 41 -8.81 3.88 14.52
C PHE A 41 -10.29 3.55 14.69
N ALA A 42 -10.59 2.44 15.33
CA ALA A 42 -11.95 1.96 15.57
C ALA A 42 -12.79 2.94 16.40
N TYR A 43 -12.24 3.44 17.50
CA TYR A 43 -12.95 4.37 18.37
C TYR A 43 -13.29 5.68 17.66
N ASN A 44 -12.32 6.27 16.95
CA ASN A 44 -12.57 7.49 16.17
C ASN A 44 -13.57 7.26 15.04
N GLY A 45 -13.53 6.10 14.36
CA GLY A 45 -14.51 5.77 13.32
C GLY A 45 -15.92 5.64 13.88
N TRP A 46 -16.05 4.97 15.03
CA TRP A 46 -17.31 4.83 15.73
C TRP A 46 -17.86 6.18 16.21
N THR A 47 -17.03 7.05 16.81
CA THR A 47 -17.50 8.38 17.25
C THR A 47 -17.90 9.26 16.07
N ILE A 48 -17.18 9.19 14.94
CA ILE A 48 -17.53 9.92 13.73
C ILE A 48 -18.88 9.47 13.18
N SER A 49 -19.12 8.16 13.10
CA SER A 49 -20.38 7.62 12.56
C SER A 49 -21.59 7.89 13.45
N HIS A 50 -21.41 8.01 14.78
CA HIS A 50 -22.52 8.18 15.74
C HIS A 50 -22.74 9.63 16.17
N PHE A 51 -21.69 10.44 16.23
CA PHE A 51 -21.72 11.81 16.77
C PHE A 51 -21.18 12.85 15.80
N GLY A 52 -20.61 12.45 14.66
CA GLY A 52 -20.01 13.38 13.70
C GLY A 52 -18.68 13.99 14.15
N THR A 53 -18.10 13.48 15.25
CA THR A 53 -16.87 14.01 15.85
C THR A 53 -15.83 12.92 16.14
N ASP A 54 -14.56 13.29 16.15
CA ASP A 54 -13.47 12.45 16.64
C ASP A 54 -13.46 12.34 18.18
N GLN A 55 -12.50 11.59 18.72
CA GLN A 55 -12.37 11.40 20.17
C GLN A 55 -12.04 12.68 20.96
N PHE A 56 -11.70 13.77 20.30
CA PHE A 56 -11.41 15.09 20.90
C PHE A 56 -12.50 16.14 20.59
N GLY A 57 -13.60 15.74 19.96
CA GLY A 57 -14.72 16.64 19.63
C GLY A 57 -14.55 17.42 18.32
N ALA A 58 -13.53 17.14 17.52
CA ALA A 58 -13.37 17.77 16.21
C ALA A 58 -14.35 17.16 15.21
N HIS A 59 -15.07 18.00 14.46
CA HIS A 59 -16.06 17.55 13.48
C HIS A 59 -15.38 17.17 12.17
N TRP A 60 -15.62 15.94 11.70
CA TRP A 60 -15.14 15.43 10.40
C TRP A 60 -13.68 15.82 10.05
N PRO A 61 -12.71 15.59 10.95
CA PRO A 61 -11.35 16.03 10.70
C PRO A 61 -10.72 15.22 9.56
N LEU A 62 -9.83 15.85 8.81
CA LEU A 62 -9.05 15.16 7.79
C LEU A 62 -7.90 14.34 8.40
N PHE A 63 -7.40 14.76 9.55
CA PHE A 63 -6.33 14.09 10.29
C PHE A 63 -6.75 13.91 11.73
N PHE A 64 -6.59 12.70 12.24
CA PHE A 64 -7.08 12.32 13.57
C PHE A 64 -5.93 12.35 14.56
N ARG A 65 -6.05 13.18 15.59
CA ARG A 65 -5.01 13.31 16.62
C ARG A 65 -4.82 11.96 17.34
N SER A 66 -3.58 11.58 17.59
CA SER A 66 -3.24 10.30 18.23
C SER A 66 -1.90 10.39 18.96
N SER A 67 -1.90 10.43 20.29
CA SER A 67 -0.72 10.34 21.18
C SER A 67 0.65 10.70 20.57
N GLY A 68 0.86 12.00 20.29
CA GLY A 68 2.13 12.52 19.73
C GLY A 68 2.20 12.60 18.20
N ASP A 69 1.17 12.14 17.50
CA ASP A 69 1.09 12.05 16.04
C ASP A 69 -0.36 12.28 15.51
N TYR A 70 -0.54 12.17 14.19
CA TYR A 70 -1.81 12.24 13.48
C TYR A 70 -2.00 11.05 12.54
N LYS A 71 -3.11 10.33 12.73
CA LYS A 71 -3.53 9.22 11.89
C LYS A 71 -4.18 9.70 10.59
N GLY A 72 -3.94 8.98 9.51
CA GLY A 72 -4.54 9.23 8.20
C GLY A 72 -6.06 9.02 8.17
N PRO A 73 -6.80 9.70 7.28
CA PRO A 73 -8.26 9.64 7.25
C PRO A 73 -8.82 8.32 6.72
N VAL A 74 -8.12 7.64 5.81
CA VAL A 74 -8.68 6.48 5.09
C VAL A 74 -9.11 5.38 6.07
N GLY A 75 -8.23 5.03 7.02
CA GLY A 75 -8.57 4.02 8.03
C GLY A 75 -9.78 4.41 8.87
N VAL A 76 -9.81 5.63 9.40
CA VAL A 76 -10.88 6.08 10.30
C VAL A 76 -12.23 6.19 9.61
N TYR A 77 -12.27 6.67 8.36
CA TYR A 77 -13.54 6.78 7.63
C TYR A 77 -14.05 5.43 7.13
N LEU A 78 -13.15 4.48 6.83
CA LEU A 78 -13.56 3.10 6.57
C LEU A 78 -14.13 2.45 7.83
N GLU A 79 -13.54 2.69 8.99
CA GLU A 79 -14.10 2.28 10.28
C GLU A 79 -15.48 2.90 10.49
N ALA A 80 -15.62 4.21 10.31
CA ALA A 80 -16.89 4.89 10.45
C ALA A 80 -17.99 4.27 9.57
N LEU A 81 -17.66 3.88 8.34
CA LEU A 81 -18.60 3.21 7.45
C LEU A 81 -19.02 1.83 7.97
N VAL A 82 -18.09 1.00 8.47
CA VAL A 82 -18.45 -0.34 8.95
C VAL A 82 -19.13 -0.30 10.32
N THR A 83 -18.67 0.57 11.23
CA THR A 83 -19.21 0.70 12.58
C THR A 83 -20.56 1.41 12.61
N LEU A 84 -20.97 2.06 11.52
CA LEU A 84 -22.33 2.59 11.37
C LEU A 84 -23.39 1.48 11.45
N PHE A 85 -23.06 0.26 11.01
CA PHE A 85 -24.00 -0.86 10.94
C PHE A 85 -23.61 -2.05 11.83
N LEU A 86 -22.34 -2.16 12.21
CA LEU A 86 -21.78 -3.31 12.91
C LEU A 86 -21.20 -2.92 14.27
N PRO A 87 -21.22 -3.83 15.27
CA PRO A 87 -20.68 -3.55 16.59
C PRO A 87 -19.15 -3.44 16.58
N LEU A 88 -18.60 -2.66 17.51
CA LEU A 88 -17.16 -2.57 17.78
C LEU A 88 -16.62 -3.90 18.33
N THR A 89 -16.18 -4.76 17.43
CA THR A 89 -15.52 -6.04 17.75
C THR A 89 -14.20 -6.14 16.99
N PRO A 90 -13.20 -6.89 17.48
CA PRO A 90 -11.93 -7.04 16.76
C PRO A 90 -12.09 -7.53 15.31
N TRP A 91 -13.12 -8.35 15.04
CA TRP A 91 -13.43 -8.82 13.69
C TRP A 91 -13.88 -7.67 12.78
N VAL A 92 -14.76 -6.79 13.27
CA VAL A 92 -15.28 -5.64 12.49
C VAL A 92 -14.19 -4.62 12.23
N ILE A 93 -13.37 -4.32 13.24
CA ILE A 93 -12.25 -3.36 13.16
C ILE A 93 -11.24 -3.77 12.07
N ARG A 94 -10.99 -5.07 11.93
CA ARG A 94 -10.02 -5.57 10.94
C ARG A 94 -10.62 -5.79 9.56
N LEU A 95 -11.96 -5.76 9.45
CA LEU A 95 -12.66 -6.05 8.20
C LEU A 95 -12.25 -5.12 7.04
N PRO A 96 -12.12 -3.78 7.23
CA PRO A 96 -11.69 -2.90 6.15
C PRO A 96 -10.34 -3.29 5.55
N ASN A 97 -9.33 -3.57 6.39
CA ASN A 97 -8.00 -3.98 5.92
C ASN A 97 -8.02 -5.38 5.29
N ALA A 98 -8.85 -6.30 5.79
CA ALA A 98 -9.00 -7.63 5.19
C ALA A 98 -9.58 -7.53 3.77
N LEU A 99 -10.60 -6.68 3.59
CA LEU A 99 -11.16 -6.37 2.27
C LEU A 99 -10.14 -5.66 1.37
N GLY A 100 -9.30 -4.78 1.94
CA GLY A 100 -8.16 -4.15 1.26
C GLY A 100 -7.16 -5.18 0.72
N GLY A 101 -6.81 -6.19 1.51
CA GLY A 101 -5.92 -7.29 1.11
C GLY A 101 -6.51 -8.14 -0.03
N ILE A 102 -7.79 -8.51 0.08
CA ILE A 102 -8.51 -9.20 -1.00
C ILE A 102 -8.51 -8.35 -2.28
N ALA A 103 -8.82 -7.06 -2.17
CA ALA A 103 -8.85 -6.14 -3.31
C ALA A 103 -7.45 -5.97 -3.94
N LEU A 104 -6.39 -5.94 -3.13
CA LEU A 104 -5.01 -5.90 -3.59
C LEU A 104 -4.67 -7.14 -4.41
N ALA A 105 -4.98 -8.33 -3.89
CA ALA A 105 -4.74 -9.60 -4.57
C ALA A 105 -5.45 -9.67 -5.94
N LEU A 106 -6.74 -9.30 -5.98
CA LEU A 106 -7.51 -9.26 -7.23
C LEU A 106 -6.97 -8.22 -8.22
N SER A 107 -6.53 -7.06 -7.72
CA SER A 107 -5.94 -6.00 -8.53
C SER A 107 -4.57 -6.42 -9.11
N ALA A 108 -3.76 -7.16 -8.35
CA ALA A 108 -2.52 -7.74 -8.83
C ALA A 108 -2.76 -8.77 -9.95
N GLY A 109 -3.77 -9.63 -9.78
CA GLY A 109 -4.24 -10.54 -10.83
C GLY A 109 -4.71 -9.80 -12.09
N TRP A 110 -5.45 -8.70 -11.92
CA TRP A 110 -5.90 -7.86 -13.02
C TRP A 110 -4.72 -7.23 -13.77
N LEU A 111 -3.73 -6.67 -13.05
CA LEU A 111 -2.50 -6.17 -13.65
C LEU A 111 -1.79 -7.26 -14.47
N ALA A 112 -1.61 -8.44 -13.88
CA ALA A 112 -0.97 -9.59 -14.53
C ALA A 112 -1.69 -10.00 -15.83
N TRP A 113 -3.03 -10.04 -15.80
CA TRP A 113 -3.85 -10.33 -16.98
C TRP A 113 -3.66 -9.26 -18.06
N ARG A 114 -3.68 -7.97 -17.69
CA ARG A 114 -3.51 -6.85 -18.62
C ARG A 114 -2.16 -6.90 -19.34
N LEU A 115 -1.12 -7.41 -18.68
CA LEU A 115 0.24 -7.51 -19.22
C LEU A 115 0.47 -8.76 -20.05
N THR A 116 0.01 -9.92 -19.58
CA THR A 116 0.43 -11.22 -20.13
C THR A 116 -0.66 -11.96 -20.87
N ARG A 117 -1.94 -11.66 -20.59
CA ARG A 117 -3.11 -12.45 -21.03
C ARG A 117 -2.98 -13.94 -20.66
N SER A 118 -2.17 -14.26 -19.66
CA SER A 118 -1.93 -15.63 -19.22
C SER A 118 -2.68 -15.89 -17.93
N TYR A 119 -3.56 -16.90 -17.98
CA TYR A 119 -4.34 -17.30 -16.81
C TYR A 119 -3.45 -17.82 -15.66
N ALA A 120 -2.37 -18.53 -16.00
CA ALA A 120 -1.41 -19.03 -15.02
C ALA A 120 -0.71 -17.87 -14.28
N VAL A 121 -0.23 -16.86 -15.02
CA VAL A 121 0.43 -15.69 -14.41
C VAL A 121 -0.56 -14.90 -13.57
N THR A 122 -1.80 -14.74 -14.03
CA THR A 122 -2.86 -14.11 -13.23
C THR A 122 -3.09 -14.83 -11.90
N LEU A 123 -3.22 -16.15 -11.90
CA LEU A 123 -3.42 -16.90 -10.67
C LEU A 123 -2.21 -16.84 -9.74
N ILE A 124 -0.99 -16.94 -10.27
CA ILE A 124 0.24 -16.82 -9.49
C ILE A 124 0.27 -15.46 -8.79
N LEU A 125 0.00 -14.36 -9.51
CA LEU A 125 0.03 -13.02 -8.90
C LEU A 125 -1.10 -12.78 -7.91
N VAL A 126 -2.28 -13.39 -8.09
CA VAL A 126 -3.36 -13.36 -7.08
C VAL A 126 -2.90 -14.07 -5.81
N LEU A 127 -2.34 -15.28 -5.93
CA LEU A 127 -1.90 -16.07 -4.79
C LEU A 127 -0.72 -15.40 -4.07
N GLU A 128 0.28 -14.93 -4.83
CA GLU A 128 1.42 -14.20 -4.28
C GLU A 128 0.93 -12.99 -3.48
N ALA A 129 0.16 -12.08 -4.08
CA ALA A 129 -0.31 -10.89 -3.39
C ALA A 129 -1.28 -11.18 -2.23
N ALA A 130 -2.04 -12.27 -2.27
CA ALA A 130 -2.96 -12.67 -1.20
C ALA A 130 -2.25 -13.30 -0.01
N PHE A 131 -1.17 -14.03 -0.23
CA PHE A 131 -0.52 -14.82 0.82
C PHE A 131 0.87 -14.30 1.18
N GLU A 132 1.42 -13.33 0.45
CA GLU A 132 2.69 -12.68 0.76
C GLU A 132 2.74 -12.33 2.25
N PRO A 133 3.78 -12.76 3.00
CA PRO A 133 3.79 -12.65 4.46
C PRO A 133 3.47 -11.25 4.95
N TRP A 134 4.04 -10.23 4.29
CA TRP A 134 3.81 -8.85 4.65
C TRP A 134 2.40 -8.35 4.30
N PHE A 135 1.89 -8.58 3.09
CA PHE A 135 0.53 -8.14 2.72
C PHE A 135 -0.55 -8.86 3.52
N PHE A 136 -0.37 -10.16 3.74
CA PHE A 136 -1.31 -10.94 4.53
C PHE A 136 -1.32 -10.44 5.98
N HIS A 137 -0.16 -10.22 6.59
CA HIS A 137 -0.06 -9.69 7.95
C HIS A 137 -0.71 -8.29 8.08
N LEU A 138 -0.38 -7.34 7.20
CA LEU A 138 -0.94 -5.99 7.20
C LEU A 138 -2.46 -5.98 6.93
N SER A 139 -2.97 -6.91 6.12
CA SER A 139 -4.41 -7.02 5.86
C SER A 139 -5.21 -7.47 7.09
N ARG A 140 -4.56 -8.07 8.10
CA ARG A 140 -5.22 -8.61 9.30
C ARG A 140 -5.17 -7.69 10.52
N THR A 141 -4.54 -6.53 10.41
CA THR A 141 -4.44 -5.55 11.49
C THR A 141 -4.78 -4.16 10.97
N MET A 142 -5.56 -3.37 11.71
CA MET A 142 -5.86 -1.98 11.34
C MET A 142 -4.76 -1.01 11.80
N LEU A 143 -3.60 -1.08 11.13
CA LEU A 143 -2.45 -0.19 11.34
C LEU A 143 -2.29 0.72 10.12
N GLU A 144 -2.36 2.06 10.33
CA GLU A 144 -2.10 3.13 9.33
C GLU A 144 -2.81 2.99 7.96
N ALA A 145 -3.80 2.10 7.82
CA ALA A 145 -4.38 1.72 6.53
C ALA A 145 -3.33 1.35 5.45
N ASP A 146 -2.19 0.77 5.87
CA ASP A 146 -1.00 0.57 5.01
C ASP A 146 -1.31 -0.26 3.76
N THR A 147 -2.14 -1.29 3.88
CA THR A 147 -2.57 -2.19 2.80
C THR A 147 -3.22 -1.45 1.62
N PHE A 148 -3.83 -0.28 1.87
CA PHE A 148 -4.45 0.52 0.81
C PHE A 148 -3.41 1.25 -0.06
N THR A 149 -2.21 1.51 0.45
CA THR A 149 -1.11 2.12 -0.33
C THR A 149 -0.74 1.28 -1.56
N PRO A 150 -0.32 0.00 -1.42
CA PRO A 150 0.00 -0.82 -2.57
C PRO A 150 -1.24 -1.10 -3.44
N LEU A 151 -2.45 -1.19 -2.87
CA LEU A 151 -3.69 -1.34 -3.64
C LEU A 151 -3.86 -0.18 -4.63
N CYS A 152 -3.75 1.06 -4.15
CA CYS A 152 -3.83 2.25 -4.99
C CYS A 152 -2.77 2.26 -6.10
N TYR A 153 -1.53 1.89 -5.79
CA TYR A 153 -0.45 1.84 -6.78
C TYR A 153 -0.68 0.75 -7.84
N VAL A 154 -1.07 -0.46 -7.43
CA VAL A 154 -1.37 -1.56 -8.36
C VAL A 154 -2.56 -1.19 -9.27
N LEU A 155 -3.61 -0.56 -8.72
CA LEU A 155 -4.75 -0.09 -9.52
C LEU A 155 -4.33 0.95 -10.56
N ALA A 156 -3.47 1.91 -10.19
CA ALA A 156 -2.94 2.90 -11.12
C ALA A 156 -2.15 2.25 -12.27
N LEU A 157 -1.26 1.31 -11.95
CA LEU A 157 -0.48 0.58 -12.94
C LEU A 157 -1.36 -0.29 -13.84
N ALA A 158 -2.34 -0.99 -13.27
CA ALA A 158 -3.27 -1.85 -14.00
C ALA A 158 -4.17 -1.05 -14.96
N ALA A 159 -4.59 0.14 -14.56
CA ALA A 159 -5.36 1.06 -15.38
C ALA A 159 -4.59 1.50 -16.65
N LEU A 160 -3.27 1.68 -16.54
CA LEU A 160 -2.39 2.09 -17.64
C LEU A 160 -1.85 0.90 -18.45
N ALA A 161 -1.75 -0.28 -17.84
CA ALA A 161 -1.27 -1.51 -18.48
C ALA A 161 -2.16 -1.95 -19.67
N GLY A 162 -1.61 -2.78 -20.57
CA GLY A 162 -2.39 -3.44 -21.64
C GLY A 162 -3.08 -2.47 -22.60
N GLY A 163 -2.43 -1.35 -22.94
CA GLY A 163 -2.98 -0.30 -23.82
C GLY A 163 -3.99 0.64 -23.15
N GLY A 164 -4.03 0.65 -21.80
CA GLY A 164 -4.86 1.58 -21.04
C GLY A 164 -4.44 3.03 -21.22
N ASP A 165 -3.14 3.27 -21.38
CA ASP A 165 -2.50 4.56 -21.67
C ASP A 165 -3.07 5.28 -22.92
N ARG A 166 -3.75 4.56 -23.82
CA ARG A 166 -4.44 5.15 -24.99
C ARG A 166 -5.76 5.85 -24.65
N ARG A 167 -6.29 5.69 -23.42
CA ARG A 167 -7.62 6.15 -23.02
C ARG A 167 -7.51 7.18 -21.89
N LEU A 168 -8.12 8.35 -22.07
CA LEU A 168 -8.12 9.41 -21.05
C LEU A 168 -8.68 8.93 -19.70
N ARG A 169 -9.75 8.13 -19.72
CA ARG A 169 -10.35 7.55 -18.50
C ARG A 169 -9.37 6.71 -17.68
N SER A 170 -8.44 6.00 -18.33
CA SER A 170 -7.43 5.20 -17.62
C SER A 170 -6.43 6.09 -16.88
N TRP A 171 -6.06 7.23 -17.47
CA TRP A 171 -5.21 8.23 -16.80
C TRP A 171 -5.92 8.86 -15.61
N LEU A 172 -7.22 9.15 -15.72
CA LEU A 172 -8.00 9.68 -14.61
C LEU A 172 -8.11 8.66 -13.47
N VAL A 173 -8.40 7.39 -13.78
CA VAL A 173 -8.42 6.31 -12.77
C VAL A 173 -7.07 6.18 -12.08
N ALA A 174 -5.97 6.21 -12.83
CA ALA A 174 -4.62 6.18 -12.25
C ALA A 174 -4.34 7.41 -11.38
N GLY A 175 -4.72 8.61 -11.83
CA GLY A 175 -4.57 9.85 -11.07
C GLY A 175 -5.35 9.82 -9.75
N ILE A 176 -6.62 9.40 -9.79
CA ILE A 176 -7.45 9.26 -8.58
C ILE A 176 -6.85 8.23 -7.62
N ALA A 177 -6.40 7.08 -8.11
CA ALA A 177 -5.78 6.06 -7.28
C ALA A 177 -4.49 6.57 -6.62
N LEU A 178 -3.62 7.26 -7.38
CA LEU A 178 -2.42 7.90 -6.81
C LEU A 178 -2.79 9.01 -5.80
N GLY A 179 -3.76 9.86 -6.11
CA GLY A 179 -4.22 10.91 -5.20
C GLY A 179 -4.79 10.35 -3.89
N ALA A 180 -5.52 9.24 -3.94
CA ALA A 180 -6.02 8.54 -2.76
C ALA A 180 -4.89 7.94 -1.91
N ALA A 181 -3.82 7.43 -2.55
CA ALA A 181 -2.66 6.87 -1.83
C ALA A 181 -2.03 7.88 -0.86
N CYS A 182 -2.03 9.17 -1.19
CA CYS A 182 -1.54 10.24 -0.29
C CYS A 182 -2.22 10.27 1.09
N PHE A 183 -3.41 9.69 1.23
CA PHE A 183 -4.21 9.69 2.46
C PHE A 183 -4.26 8.34 3.18
N THR A 184 -3.58 7.32 2.64
CA THR A 184 -3.53 5.98 3.22
C THR A 184 -2.52 5.96 4.37
N ALA A 185 -1.24 5.78 4.07
CA ALA A 185 -0.15 5.74 5.04
C ALA A 185 0.75 6.98 4.94
N GLN A 186 1.49 7.28 6.02
CA GLN A 186 2.44 8.39 6.00
C GLN A 186 3.55 8.26 4.93
N PRO A 187 4.20 7.09 4.70
CA PRO A 187 5.20 6.95 3.64
C PRO A 187 4.66 7.25 2.24
N ALA A 188 3.38 6.98 2.00
CA ALA A 188 2.72 7.22 0.72
C ALA A 188 2.65 8.72 0.39
N ARG A 189 2.65 9.62 1.38
CA ARG A 189 2.68 11.08 1.18
C ARG A 189 3.94 11.54 0.44
N PHE A 190 5.06 10.82 0.61
CA PHE A 190 6.35 11.13 -0.02
C PHE A 190 6.59 10.31 -1.29
N PHE A 191 6.25 9.02 -1.24
CA PHE A 191 6.49 8.15 -2.37
C PHE A 191 5.54 8.44 -3.54
N THR A 192 4.31 8.88 -3.29
CA THR A 192 3.34 9.17 -4.36
C THR A 192 3.80 10.28 -5.31
N PRO A 193 4.28 11.45 -4.86
CA PRO A 193 4.90 12.45 -5.76
C PRO A 193 6.04 11.88 -6.59
N ALA A 194 6.93 11.09 -5.99
CA ALA A 194 8.02 10.45 -6.72
C ALA A 194 7.49 9.46 -7.77
N LEU A 195 6.52 8.62 -7.40
CA LEU A 195 5.88 7.68 -8.31
C LEU A 195 5.15 8.39 -9.46
N LEU A 196 4.48 9.52 -9.21
CA LEU A 196 3.88 10.35 -10.25
C LEU A 196 4.95 10.80 -11.27
N LEU A 197 6.08 11.31 -10.80
CA LEU A 197 7.19 11.74 -11.66
C LEU A 197 7.77 10.56 -12.45
N ILE A 198 7.93 9.39 -11.82
CA ILE A 198 8.37 8.16 -12.49
C ILE A 198 7.39 7.75 -13.58
N VAL A 199 6.08 7.77 -13.33
CA VAL A 199 5.04 7.45 -14.32
C VAL A 199 5.05 8.45 -15.48
N VAL A 200 5.13 9.76 -15.19
CA VAL A 200 5.23 10.81 -16.22
C VAL A 200 6.48 10.60 -17.07
N PHE A 201 7.63 10.33 -16.45
CA PHE A 201 8.88 10.06 -17.15
C PHE A 201 8.78 8.79 -18.00
N ALA A 202 8.23 7.70 -17.46
CA ALA A 202 8.11 6.42 -18.15
C ALA A 202 7.21 6.49 -19.38
N PHE A 203 6.13 7.27 -19.31
CA PHE A 203 5.19 7.47 -20.42
C PHE A 203 5.46 8.75 -21.24
N ARG A 204 6.58 9.45 -21.04
CA ARG A 204 6.87 10.75 -21.68
C ARG A 204 6.73 10.79 -23.21
N ARG A 205 6.87 9.64 -23.87
CA ARG A 205 6.74 9.51 -25.34
C ARG A 205 5.29 9.38 -25.81
N THR A 206 4.39 8.89 -24.96
CA THR A 206 2.97 8.67 -25.29
C THR A 206 2.02 9.60 -24.53
N LEU A 207 2.52 10.28 -23.49
CA LEU A 207 1.74 11.15 -22.62
C LEU A 207 1.33 12.44 -23.32
N ARG A 208 0.02 12.68 -23.39
CA ARG A 208 -0.58 13.90 -23.95
C ARG A 208 -0.99 14.86 -22.84
N ARG A 209 -1.12 16.16 -23.13
CA ARG A 209 -1.57 17.19 -22.17
C ARG A 209 -2.83 16.81 -21.36
N PRO A 210 -3.95 16.34 -21.95
CA PRO A 210 -5.12 15.96 -21.16
C PRO A 210 -4.87 14.73 -20.28
N ALA A 211 -4.04 13.79 -20.73
CA ALA A 211 -3.65 12.62 -19.93
C ALA A 211 -2.76 13.02 -18.75
N LEU A 212 -1.81 13.95 -18.95
CA LEU A 212 -1.00 14.53 -17.87
C LEU A 212 -1.90 15.23 -16.85
N ALA A 213 -2.85 16.04 -17.28
CA ALA A 213 -3.79 16.71 -16.38
C ALA A 213 -4.64 15.70 -15.60
N ALA A 214 -5.19 14.68 -16.27
CA ALA A 214 -5.99 13.64 -15.63
C ALA A 214 -5.21 12.81 -14.60
N LEU A 215 -3.90 12.60 -14.83
CA LEU A 215 -3.01 11.90 -13.91
C LEU A 215 -2.57 12.82 -12.75
N ALA A 216 -2.13 14.03 -13.05
CA ALA A 216 -1.46 14.90 -12.08
C ALA A 216 -2.43 15.71 -11.22
N LEU A 217 -3.57 16.16 -11.76
CA LEU A 217 -4.49 17.03 -11.01
C LEU A 217 -5.00 16.40 -9.71
N PRO A 218 -5.45 15.13 -9.66
CA PRO A 218 -5.88 14.53 -8.40
C PRO A 218 -4.75 14.44 -7.37
N VAL A 219 -3.52 14.14 -7.80
CA VAL A 219 -2.35 14.09 -6.92
C VAL A 219 -1.98 15.49 -6.40
N VAL A 220 -1.97 16.50 -7.28
CA VAL A 220 -1.70 17.89 -6.90
C VAL A 220 -2.75 18.40 -5.91
N LEU A 221 -4.03 18.11 -6.14
CA LEU A 221 -5.10 18.46 -5.21
C LEU A 221 -4.90 17.76 -3.86
N ALA A 222 -4.57 16.47 -3.85
CA ALA A 222 -4.25 15.76 -2.62
C ALA A 222 -3.07 16.41 -1.87
N LEU A 223 -2.01 16.81 -2.58
CA LEU A 223 -0.85 17.48 -1.97
C LEU A 223 -1.19 18.87 -1.45
N ILE A 224 -2.01 19.66 -2.16
CA ILE A 224 -2.50 20.95 -1.66
C ILE A 224 -3.26 20.74 -0.36
N VAL A 225 -4.15 19.76 -0.32
CA VAL A 225 -4.91 19.40 0.89
C VAL A 225 -3.95 19.02 2.04
N LEU A 226 -2.94 18.18 1.78
CA LEU A 226 -1.92 17.81 2.77
C LEU A 226 -1.14 19.03 3.29
N VAL A 227 -0.74 19.94 2.41
CA VAL A 227 0.00 21.17 2.80
C VAL A 227 -0.90 22.10 3.62
N THR A 228 -2.18 22.26 3.24
CA THR A 228 -3.13 23.08 3.99
C THR A 228 -3.49 22.50 5.36
N ALA A 229 -3.39 21.19 5.54
CA ALA A 229 -3.53 20.54 6.85
C ALA A 229 -2.34 20.85 7.79
N GLY A 230 -1.28 21.48 7.27
CA GLY A 230 -0.18 22.03 8.05
C GLY A 230 0.56 20.97 8.86
N SER A 231 0.88 21.30 10.11
CA SER A 231 1.65 20.44 11.00
C SER A 231 0.97 19.10 11.26
N ALA A 232 -0.34 18.94 11.08
CA ALA A 232 -1.00 17.64 11.25
C ALA A 232 -0.54 16.62 10.19
N ALA A 233 -0.20 17.06 8.98
CA ALA A 233 0.26 16.16 7.93
C ALA A 233 1.75 15.78 8.05
N THR A 234 2.55 16.61 8.74
CA THR A 234 4.02 16.50 8.82
C THR A 234 4.58 16.34 10.24
N ALA A 235 3.74 16.34 11.28
CA ALA A 235 4.14 16.37 12.70
C ALA A 235 5.22 15.35 13.07
N ARG A 236 5.12 14.12 12.55
CA ARG A 236 6.07 13.05 12.86
C ARG A 236 7.39 13.12 12.08
N LEU A 237 7.46 13.88 10.98
CA LEU A 237 8.68 13.98 10.18
C LEU A 237 9.82 14.68 10.92
N GLU A 238 9.51 15.75 11.65
CA GLU A 238 10.50 16.47 12.44
C GLU A 238 10.91 15.70 13.70
N ALA A 239 10.02 14.86 14.21
CA ALA A 239 10.31 14.01 15.37
C ALA A 239 11.27 12.87 14.99
N VAL A 240 11.07 12.28 13.81
CA VAL A 240 11.73 11.04 13.39
C VAL A 240 12.90 11.31 12.42
N SER A 241 13.34 12.55 12.20
CA SER A 241 14.48 12.82 11.29
C SER A 241 15.81 12.28 11.84
N VAL A 242 16.51 11.47 11.04
CA VAL A 242 17.82 10.88 11.38
C VAL A 242 18.87 11.94 11.73
N PHE A 243 18.77 13.12 11.11
CA PHE A 243 19.71 14.21 11.30
C PHE A 243 19.57 14.95 12.64
N LYS A 244 18.49 14.71 13.39
CA LYS A 244 18.24 15.37 14.68
C LYS A 244 19.17 14.87 15.80
N GLY A 245 19.58 13.60 15.74
CA GLY A 245 20.39 12.96 16.79
C GLY A 245 21.85 12.65 16.42
N SER A 246 22.20 12.63 15.13
CA SER A 246 23.46 12.02 14.64
C SER A 246 24.39 12.98 13.87
N GLY A 247 24.00 14.25 13.70
CA GLY A 247 24.74 15.20 12.85
C GLY A 247 24.69 14.83 11.36
N LEU A 248 25.36 15.61 10.50
CA LEU A 248 25.27 15.42 9.04
C LEU A 248 25.94 14.11 8.56
N ILE A 249 27.15 13.82 9.04
CA ILE A 249 27.92 12.64 8.62
C ILE A 249 27.29 11.37 9.21
N GLY A 250 26.97 11.40 10.50
CA GLY A 250 26.29 10.29 11.16
C GLY A 250 24.94 10.01 10.51
N GLY A 251 24.16 11.05 10.21
CA GLY A 251 22.85 10.85 9.59
C GLY A 251 22.93 10.34 8.16
N ALA A 252 23.91 10.81 7.37
CA ALA A 252 24.14 10.28 6.03
C ALA A 252 24.55 8.79 6.06
N TRP A 253 25.33 8.38 7.05
CA TRP A 253 25.69 6.97 7.25
C TRP A 253 24.46 6.12 7.59
N HIS A 254 23.62 6.57 8.53
CA HIS A 254 22.38 5.89 8.90
C HIS A 254 21.42 5.75 7.72
N VAL A 255 21.22 6.82 6.94
CA VAL A 255 20.39 6.77 5.73
C VAL A 255 20.91 5.74 4.74
N LEU A 256 22.22 5.66 4.54
CA LEU A 256 22.81 4.66 3.64
C LEU A 256 22.62 3.23 4.17
N THR A 257 22.86 3.00 5.46
CA THR A 257 22.70 1.67 6.06
C THR A 257 21.24 1.22 6.03
N ASP A 258 20.31 2.10 6.37
CA ASP A 258 18.88 1.80 6.40
C ASP A 258 18.36 1.55 4.99
N TYR A 259 18.76 2.37 4.02
CA TYR A 259 18.42 2.15 2.61
C TYR A 259 18.87 0.76 2.13
N LEU A 260 20.10 0.36 2.43
CA LEU A 260 20.63 -0.96 2.07
C LEU A 260 19.94 -2.10 2.83
N GLN A 261 19.58 -1.88 4.08
CA GLN A 261 18.85 -2.85 4.90
C GLN A 261 17.42 -3.08 4.39
N TYR A 262 16.71 -2.02 3.99
CA TYR A 262 15.36 -2.13 3.43
C TYR A 262 15.30 -2.92 2.12
N GLN A 263 16.40 -2.97 1.36
CA GLN A 263 16.55 -3.79 0.14
C GLN A 263 17.30 -5.11 0.41
N GLY A 264 17.75 -5.33 1.64
CA GLY A 264 18.60 -6.45 2.00
C GLY A 264 17.80 -7.76 2.11
N PRO A 265 18.41 -8.91 1.75
CA PRO A 265 17.74 -10.20 1.85
C PRO A 265 17.40 -10.57 3.30
N GLY A 266 18.11 -10.02 4.28
CA GLY A 266 17.83 -10.19 5.71
C GLY A 266 16.41 -9.76 6.07
N LEU A 267 16.00 -8.55 5.65
CA LEU A 267 14.65 -8.03 5.88
C LEU A 267 13.64 -8.70 4.93
N LEU A 268 13.98 -8.74 3.63
CA LEU A 268 13.01 -9.15 2.61
C LEU A 268 12.70 -10.63 2.64
N PHE A 269 13.64 -11.53 2.95
CA PHE A 269 13.42 -12.98 2.78
C PHE A 269 13.72 -13.84 4.01
N ILE A 270 14.49 -13.35 4.98
CA ILE A 270 15.01 -14.20 6.08
C ILE A 270 14.34 -13.93 7.43
N HIS A 271 14.43 -12.69 7.96
CA HIS A 271 14.06 -12.37 9.35
C HIS A 271 12.84 -11.45 9.45
N GLY A 272 12.57 -10.64 8.42
CA GLY A 272 11.52 -9.61 8.47
C GLY A 272 11.86 -8.46 9.43
N ASP A 273 10.84 -7.66 9.74
CA ASP A 273 10.94 -6.57 10.73
C ASP A 273 11.08 -7.16 12.15
N SER A 274 11.91 -6.56 13.00
CA SER A 274 12.04 -6.94 14.41
C SER A 274 10.78 -6.60 15.21
N ASN A 275 10.03 -5.59 14.76
CA ASN A 275 8.73 -5.24 15.30
C ASN A 275 7.67 -6.22 14.79
N ARG A 276 7.20 -7.09 15.70
CA ARG A 276 6.15 -8.08 15.41
C ARG A 276 4.78 -7.48 15.04
N ARG A 277 4.63 -6.15 15.12
CA ARG A 277 3.46 -5.45 14.56
C ARG A 277 3.49 -5.42 13.03
N HIS A 278 4.66 -5.48 12.40
CA HIS A 278 4.82 -5.38 10.94
C HIS A 278 5.29 -6.70 10.30
N SER A 279 5.69 -7.68 11.10
CA SER A 279 6.25 -8.97 10.65
C SER A 279 5.76 -10.11 11.52
N THR A 280 5.70 -11.32 10.95
CA THR A 280 5.35 -12.55 11.67
C THR A 280 6.47 -12.99 12.61
N GLY A 281 7.71 -12.55 12.36
CA GLY A 281 8.90 -12.97 13.11
C GLY A 281 9.38 -14.40 12.80
N PHE A 282 8.78 -15.06 11.79
CA PHE A 282 9.15 -16.41 11.37
C PHE A 282 9.87 -16.45 10.02
N GLU A 283 9.59 -15.48 9.14
CA GLU A 283 10.15 -15.38 7.79
C GLU A 283 10.36 -13.92 7.40
N GLY A 284 10.90 -13.69 6.20
CA GLY A 284 11.02 -12.35 5.62
C GLY A 284 9.67 -11.68 5.35
N LEU A 285 9.73 -10.40 4.96
CA LEU A 285 8.54 -9.68 4.49
C LEU A 285 7.95 -10.31 3.21
N LEU A 286 8.80 -10.94 2.41
CA LEU A 286 8.46 -11.64 1.18
C LEU A 286 8.79 -13.12 1.31
N PHE A 287 8.03 -13.96 0.59
CA PHE A 287 8.36 -15.36 0.46
C PHE A 287 9.74 -15.54 -0.18
N VAL A 288 10.54 -16.46 0.38
CA VAL A 288 11.84 -16.82 -0.20
C VAL A 288 11.71 -17.32 -1.65
N THR A 289 10.57 -17.92 -1.99
CA THR A 289 10.25 -18.36 -3.36
C THR A 289 10.12 -17.21 -4.35
N ALA A 290 9.82 -16.00 -3.89
CA ALA A 290 9.75 -14.79 -4.70
C ALA A 290 11.13 -14.26 -5.12
N ALA A 291 12.20 -14.65 -4.42
CA ALA A 291 13.55 -14.13 -4.67
C ALA A 291 14.03 -14.41 -6.12
N ILE A 292 13.80 -15.63 -6.63
CA ILE A 292 14.20 -16.00 -7.99
C ILE A 292 13.37 -15.22 -9.05
N PRO A 293 12.03 -15.23 -9.01
CA PRO A 293 11.21 -14.38 -9.88
C PRO A 293 11.57 -12.91 -9.83
N LEU A 294 11.86 -12.34 -8.65
CA LEU A 294 12.26 -10.94 -8.51
C LEU A 294 13.60 -10.66 -9.18
N ALA A 295 14.62 -11.50 -8.96
CA ALA A 295 15.92 -11.36 -9.61
C ALA A 295 15.81 -11.45 -11.14
N LEU A 296 15.07 -12.45 -11.65
CA LEU A 296 14.80 -12.59 -13.07
C LEU A 296 13.97 -11.40 -13.62
N GLY A 297 13.02 -10.91 -12.82
CA GLY A 297 12.18 -9.77 -13.11
C GLY A 297 12.98 -8.47 -13.27
N VAL A 298 13.95 -8.21 -12.40
CA VAL A 298 14.86 -7.06 -12.51
C VAL A 298 15.68 -7.14 -13.80
N VAL A 299 16.25 -8.31 -14.12
CA VAL A 299 17.01 -8.51 -15.37
C VAL A 299 16.11 -8.31 -16.60
N ALA A 300 14.90 -8.87 -16.58
CA ALA A 300 13.92 -8.73 -17.65
C ALA A 300 13.47 -7.27 -17.83
N ALA A 301 13.16 -6.57 -16.72
CA ALA A 301 12.78 -5.17 -16.73
C ALA A 301 13.93 -4.30 -17.25
N PHE A 302 15.19 -4.57 -16.86
CA PHE A 302 16.35 -3.86 -17.37
C PHE A 302 16.55 -4.04 -18.87
N ARG A 303 16.35 -5.26 -19.39
CA ARG A 303 16.36 -5.54 -20.84
C ARG A 303 15.22 -4.84 -21.57
N ARG A 304 14.08 -4.64 -20.90
CA ARG A 304 12.87 -3.99 -21.42
C ARG A 304 12.70 -2.55 -20.92
N ARG A 305 13.75 -1.87 -20.48
CA ARG A 305 13.70 -0.50 -19.92
C ARG A 305 13.20 0.58 -20.89
N GLY A 306 12.92 0.23 -22.15
CA GLY A 306 12.18 1.09 -23.08
C GLY A 306 10.67 1.05 -22.88
N GLU A 307 10.15 0.02 -22.21
CA GLU A 307 8.73 -0.13 -21.85
C GLU A 307 8.42 0.69 -20.58
N PRO A 308 7.31 1.45 -20.56
CA PRO A 308 6.99 2.30 -19.41
C PRO A 308 6.88 1.54 -18.09
N LEU A 309 6.20 0.39 -18.06
CA LEU A 309 5.99 -0.36 -16.82
C LEU A 309 7.27 -1.02 -16.29
N ALA A 310 8.16 -1.46 -17.18
CA ALA A 310 9.49 -1.93 -16.79
C ALA A 310 10.32 -0.79 -16.17
N THR A 311 10.26 0.40 -16.77
CA THR A 311 10.90 1.62 -16.22
C THR A 311 10.35 1.97 -14.84
N ILE A 312 9.03 1.92 -14.67
CA ILE A 312 8.38 2.19 -13.38
C ILE A 312 8.80 1.16 -12.33
N ALA A 313 8.85 -0.12 -12.68
CA ALA A 313 9.31 -1.17 -11.76
C ALA A 313 10.75 -0.90 -11.30
N LEU A 314 11.69 -0.63 -12.22
CA LEU A 314 13.09 -0.38 -11.87
C LEU A 314 13.28 0.88 -11.00
N LEU A 315 12.74 2.01 -11.43
CA LEU A 315 12.90 3.28 -10.70
C LEU A 315 12.09 3.31 -9.40
N GLY A 316 10.91 2.70 -9.41
CA GLY A 316 10.05 2.57 -8.24
C GLY A 316 10.72 1.75 -7.14
N THR A 317 11.25 0.57 -7.47
CA THR A 317 12.02 -0.25 -6.51
C THR A 317 13.25 0.49 -6.00
N LEU A 318 13.97 1.22 -6.85
CA LEU A 318 15.14 2.00 -6.43
C LEU A 318 14.77 3.14 -5.46
N ILE A 319 13.64 3.82 -5.66
CA ILE A 319 13.27 5.01 -4.88
C ILE A 319 12.46 4.64 -3.62
N ALA A 320 11.76 3.50 -3.61
CA ALA A 320 10.87 3.12 -2.50
C ALA A 320 11.52 3.19 -1.10
N PRO A 321 12.77 2.73 -0.87
CA PRO A 321 13.40 2.81 0.45
C PRO A 321 13.90 4.20 0.83
N ALA A 322 13.95 5.15 -0.11
CA ALA A 322 14.57 6.45 0.14
C ALA A 322 13.83 7.20 1.26
N ALA A 323 12.51 7.30 1.20
CA ALA A 323 11.72 8.01 2.21
C ALA A 323 11.87 7.42 3.63
N PRO A 324 11.68 6.11 3.88
CA PRO A 324 11.88 5.55 5.21
C PRO A 324 13.34 5.57 5.69
N ALA A 325 14.33 5.60 4.80
CA ALA A 325 15.74 5.72 5.20
C ALA A 325 16.10 7.08 5.83
N PHE A 326 15.26 8.11 5.67
CA PHE A 326 15.43 9.40 6.36
C PHE A 326 14.79 9.43 7.76
N ALA A 327 14.13 8.34 8.17
CA ALA A 327 13.41 8.23 9.42
C ALA A 327 14.18 7.35 10.45
N VAL A 328 14.38 7.86 11.67
CA VAL A 328 14.92 7.14 12.82
C VAL A 328 13.99 6.00 13.19
N ILE A 329 14.53 4.79 13.29
CA ILE A 329 13.86 3.69 13.95
C ILE A 329 13.99 3.93 15.46
N GLU A 330 12.96 4.49 16.10
CA GLU A 330 12.93 4.49 17.56
C GLU A 330 12.85 3.03 18.04
N PRO A 331 13.69 2.60 19.00
CA PRO A 331 13.51 1.31 19.63
C PRO A 331 12.14 1.30 20.34
N ALA A 332 11.33 0.29 20.02
CA ALA A 332 10.01 0.06 20.58
C ALA A 332 10.02 -0.19 22.10
#